data_AF-A0AAD8RB35-F1
#
_entry.id   AF-A0AAD8RB35-F1
#
_cell.length_a   1.000
_cell.length_b   1.000
_cell.length_c   1.000
_cell.angle_alpha   90.00
_cell.angle_beta   90.00
_cell.angle_gamma   90.00
#
_symmetry.space_group_name_H-M   'P 1'
#
loop_
_entity.id
_entity.type
_entity.pdbx_description
1 polymer ?
#
loop_
_entity_poly.entity_id
_entity_poly.type
_entity_poly.pdbx_seq_one_letter_code
_entity_poly.pdbx_strand_id
1 'polypeptide(L)'
;MQPAASHVTSSLRRRLLSASRRAPTSQAVSPFLTSGGVVREREPWGSPATRSTPSSCFPTAPAPCPLPRSSSFLPRPQPLLQQVRGVSSARPLRSTGEVLRRGRIGDSFGSPFDTMSVGLQSLTSTPSSTYSRGCSSTYATSCATTKPEALPAETPTSDMLVDSFGRFHNYLRISLTERCNLRCQYCMPAEGVELTPKSDLLSHDELIRVASLFVASGVDKIRLTGGEPTVRKDLEDICLHLSGLKGLKTLAITTNGIVLSKKLPRLKECGLNALNISLDTLVPAKFEFMTRRKGHSKVMESIDTAIELGYDPVKINCVVMRGMNDDEICDFVELTRHKPINVRFIEFMPFDGNVWNVKKLVPYAEILDKVRQHFEGVERLKDHPSDTAKNFKIDGHVGTISFITSMTEHFCAGCNRLRLLADGNFKVCLFGPSEVSLREPIHSGIDDAGLKEIISAAVKRKKAKHAGMFDIAKTANRPMIHIGG
;
A
#
# COMPACT_ATOMS: atom_id res chain seq x y z
N MET A 1 33.19 47.84 34.67
CA MET A 1 34.20 47.20 33.80
C MET A 1 34.16 45.69 34.07
N GLN A 2 34.46 44.84 33.08
CA GLN A 2 33.99 43.45 33.05
C GLN A 2 34.51 42.54 34.19
N PRO A 3 33.74 41.51 34.61
CA PRO A 3 34.06 40.67 35.76
C PRO A 3 34.50 39.23 35.44
N ALA A 4 35.17 38.64 36.45
CA ALA A 4 35.05 37.26 36.98
C ALA A 4 34.96 36.02 36.05
N ALA A 5 35.77 35.01 36.39
CA ALA A 5 35.50 33.60 36.12
C ALA A 5 35.33 32.85 37.46
N SER A 6 34.24 32.09 37.60
CA SER A 6 33.84 31.38 38.84
C SER A 6 34.14 29.88 38.78
N HIS A 7 34.52 29.30 39.92
CA HIS A 7 34.88 27.89 40.09
C HIS A 7 33.91 27.17 41.05
N VAL A 8 33.61 25.87 40.79
CA VAL A 8 33.41 24.78 41.79
C VAL A 8 32.09 24.86 42.64
N THR A 9 31.42 23.83 43.22
CA THR A 9 31.55 22.38 43.60
C THR A 9 30.14 21.74 43.50
N SER A 10 29.82 20.42 43.60
CA SER A 10 30.46 19.11 43.37
C SER A 10 29.34 18.04 43.24
N SER A 11 29.55 16.83 42.72
CA SER A 11 29.85 15.58 43.47
C SER A 11 29.67 14.40 42.49
N LEU A 12 30.16 13.16 42.68
CA LEU A 12 30.78 12.49 43.84
C LEU A 12 31.82 11.45 43.33
N ARG A 13 32.90 11.22 44.10
CA ARG A 13 34.04 10.32 43.75
C ARG A 13 34.05 9.03 44.59
N ARG A 14 34.61 7.95 44.02
CA ARG A 14 35.66 7.04 44.58
C ARG A 14 36.15 6.14 43.43
N ARG A 15 37.43 5.98 43.03
CA ARG A 15 38.78 5.95 43.69
C ARG A 15 38.92 4.79 44.70
N LEU A 16 40.00 3.99 44.75
CA LEU A 16 41.25 3.88 43.95
C LEU A 16 42.04 2.60 44.38
N LEU A 17 43.25 2.42 43.82
CA LEU A 17 44.40 1.57 44.28
C LEU A 17 44.42 0.10 43.82
N SER A 18 45.57 -0.50 43.47
CA SER A 18 46.90 0.05 43.10
C SER A 18 47.74 -1.04 42.39
N ALA A 19 48.75 -0.64 41.60
CA ALA A 19 49.57 -1.54 40.77
C ALA A 19 50.85 -2.06 41.45
N SER A 20 51.39 -3.21 41.02
CA SER A 20 52.85 -3.45 41.02
C SER A 20 53.36 -4.64 40.15
N ARG A 21 54.19 -4.31 39.15
CA ARG A 21 55.51 -4.92 38.80
C ARG A 21 55.68 -6.34 38.19
N ARG A 22 56.43 -6.30 37.05
CA ARG A 22 57.56 -7.15 36.58
C ARG A 22 57.35 -8.34 35.61
N ALA A 23 58.05 -8.25 34.48
CA ALA A 23 58.70 -9.35 33.73
C ALA A 23 60.19 -9.47 34.21
N PRO A 24 61.07 -10.44 33.80
CA PRO A 24 61.23 -11.01 32.43
C PRO A 24 61.77 -12.48 32.22
N THR A 25 61.75 -12.94 30.95
CA THR A 25 62.72 -13.81 30.19
C THR A 25 63.14 -15.27 30.54
N SER A 26 63.04 -16.12 29.49
CA SER A 26 63.81 -17.37 29.15
C SER A 26 63.57 -18.63 30.04
N GLN A 27 63.70 -19.90 29.58
CA GLN A 27 64.35 -20.56 28.42
C GLN A 27 63.38 -21.62 27.81
N ALA A 28 63.18 -21.77 26.49
CA ALA A 28 63.97 -22.53 25.50
C ALA A 28 64.16 -24.05 25.76
N VAL A 29 63.43 -24.91 25.01
CA VAL A 29 63.98 -26.06 24.25
C VAL A 29 63.10 -26.32 23.01
N SER A 30 63.73 -26.46 21.85
CA SER A 30 63.26 -27.25 20.70
C SER A 30 64.47 -28.06 20.21
N PRO A 31 64.30 -29.10 19.38
CA PRO A 31 64.65 -28.86 17.98
C PRO A 31 63.84 -29.64 16.91
N PHE A 32 63.67 -28.96 15.75
CA PHE A 32 63.78 -29.44 14.36
C PHE A 32 62.89 -30.64 13.88
N LEU A 33 62.09 -30.51 12.80
CA LEU A 33 62.43 -30.29 11.37
C LEU A 33 63.13 -31.53 10.75
N THR A 34 62.91 -31.96 9.50
CA THR A 34 62.44 -31.22 8.31
C THR A 34 61.87 -32.16 7.20
N SER A 35 60.85 -31.69 6.48
CA SER A 35 60.63 -31.73 5.01
C SER A 35 60.92 -32.95 4.12
N GLY A 36 59.99 -33.19 3.18
CA GLY A 36 60.24 -33.88 1.90
C GLY A 36 58.93 -34.30 1.23
N GLY A 37 58.57 -33.72 0.08
CA GLY A 37 57.36 -34.10 -0.69
C GLY A 37 57.69 -34.56 -2.10
N VAL A 38 56.68 -34.96 -2.89
CA VAL A 38 56.53 -34.74 -4.36
C VAL A 38 55.32 -35.50 -4.96
N VAL A 39 54.42 -34.72 -5.58
CA VAL A 39 53.58 -34.91 -6.80
C VAL A 39 53.32 -36.30 -7.43
N ARG A 40 52.02 -36.65 -7.63
CA ARG A 40 51.30 -37.02 -8.91
C ARG A 40 49.96 -37.73 -8.55
N GLU A 41 48.77 -37.40 -9.03
CA GLU A 41 48.14 -37.19 -10.37
C GLU A 41 47.59 -38.48 -11.05
N ARG A 42 46.26 -38.48 -11.33
CA ARG A 42 45.44 -39.25 -12.32
C ARG A 42 44.70 -40.58 -11.96
N GLU A 43 43.51 -40.63 -12.57
CA GLU A 43 42.41 -41.62 -12.74
C GLU A 43 42.72 -42.80 -13.72
N PRO A 44 41.77 -43.68 -14.15
CA PRO A 44 40.57 -44.29 -13.53
C PRO A 44 40.48 -45.85 -13.77
N TRP A 45 39.41 -46.36 -14.42
CA TRP A 45 39.03 -47.77 -14.74
C TRP A 45 38.45 -48.59 -13.56
N GLY A 46 37.52 -49.55 -13.72
CA GLY A 46 36.77 -50.06 -14.90
C GLY A 46 36.17 -51.46 -14.59
N SER A 47 34.95 -51.77 -15.04
CA SER A 47 34.24 -53.04 -14.71
C SER A 47 34.78 -54.27 -15.47
N PRO A 48 34.42 -55.49 -15.03
CA PRO A 48 33.81 -56.44 -15.98
C PRO A 48 32.58 -57.21 -15.42
N ALA A 49 31.89 -57.95 -16.30
CA ALA A 49 30.60 -58.59 -16.06
C ALA A 49 30.63 -60.12 -16.29
N THR A 50 29.65 -60.87 -15.76
CA THR A 50 29.17 -62.15 -16.35
C THR A 50 27.78 -62.60 -15.85
N ARG A 51 26.81 -62.62 -16.78
CA ARG A 51 25.77 -63.64 -17.09
C ARG A 51 25.25 -64.64 -16.03
N SER A 52 23.93 -64.66 -15.82
CA SER A 52 23.00 -65.69 -16.35
C SER A 52 21.51 -65.41 -16.04
N THR A 53 20.63 -65.80 -16.97
CA THR A 53 19.14 -65.73 -16.97
C THR A 53 18.59 -67.18 -17.06
N PRO A 54 17.26 -67.51 -17.18
CA PRO A 54 16.01 -66.71 -17.27
C PRO A 54 14.98 -67.12 -16.18
N SER A 55 13.71 -66.68 -16.09
CA SER A 55 12.63 -66.72 -17.09
C SER A 55 11.37 -65.96 -16.66
N SER A 56 10.67 -65.36 -17.63
CA SER A 56 9.33 -64.78 -17.49
C SER A 56 8.43 -65.22 -18.65
N CYS A 57 7.12 -65.36 -18.41
CA CYS A 57 6.12 -65.67 -19.43
C CYS A 57 4.93 -64.71 -19.35
N PHE A 58 4.56 -64.15 -20.49
CA PHE A 58 3.27 -63.48 -20.74
C PHE A 58 2.18 -64.52 -21.06
N PRO A 59 0.93 -64.08 -21.29
CA PRO A 59 0.50 -64.07 -22.70
C PRO A 59 -0.22 -62.79 -23.16
N THR A 60 -0.40 -62.71 -24.48
CA THR A 60 -0.78 -61.54 -25.30
C THR A 60 -2.28 -61.48 -25.67
N ALA A 61 -2.69 -60.34 -26.23
CA ALA A 61 -4.05 -60.05 -26.72
C ALA A 61 -4.41 -60.74 -28.06
N PRO A 62 -5.68 -60.59 -28.50
CA PRO A 62 -5.98 -60.44 -29.94
C PRO A 62 -6.96 -59.28 -30.28
N ALA A 63 -6.95 -58.91 -31.56
CA ALA A 63 -7.92 -58.08 -32.31
C ALA A 63 -8.35 -58.90 -33.57
N PRO A 64 -9.26 -58.49 -34.53
CA PRO A 64 -9.62 -57.10 -34.94
C PRO A 64 -11.05 -56.82 -35.53
N CYS A 65 -11.26 -55.58 -36.02
CA CYS A 65 -12.24 -55.13 -37.06
C CYS A 65 -13.78 -55.06 -36.71
N PRO A 66 -14.65 -54.41 -37.54
CA PRO A 66 -14.63 -52.96 -37.87
C PRO A 66 -16.02 -52.23 -37.83
N LEU A 67 -15.99 -50.88 -37.81
CA LEU A 67 -17.00 -49.82 -38.17
C LEU A 67 -18.49 -50.17 -38.44
N PRO A 68 -19.42 -49.25 -38.06
CA PRO A 68 -19.89 -48.28 -39.08
C PRO A 68 -19.86 -46.79 -38.67
N ARG A 69 -19.87 -45.90 -39.67
CA ARG A 69 -19.94 -44.43 -39.52
C ARG A 69 -21.38 -43.93 -39.59
N SER A 70 -21.70 -42.85 -38.88
CA SER A 70 -22.86 -41.99 -39.19
C SER A 70 -22.61 -40.53 -38.81
N SER A 71 -23.46 -39.63 -39.35
CA SER A 71 -23.61 -38.18 -39.12
C SER A 71 -22.54 -37.18 -39.65
N SER A 72 -22.91 -36.59 -40.80
CA SER A 72 -22.91 -35.14 -41.11
C SER A 72 -21.62 -34.30 -40.99
N PHE A 73 -21.05 -33.98 -42.15
CA PHE A 73 -20.31 -32.74 -42.39
C PHE A 73 -21.26 -31.52 -42.38
N LEU A 74 -20.88 -30.42 -41.73
CA LEU A 74 -21.27 -29.05 -42.09
C LEU A 74 -20.05 -28.10 -41.94
N PRO A 75 -19.95 -27.00 -42.72
CA PRO A 75 -18.66 -26.37 -43.01
C PRO A 75 -18.34 -25.14 -42.15
N ARG A 76 -17.06 -24.75 -42.17
CA ARG A 76 -16.57 -23.47 -41.63
C ARG A 76 -17.14 -22.28 -42.43
N PRO A 77 -17.44 -21.13 -41.79
CA PRO A 77 -17.74 -19.89 -42.51
C PRO A 77 -16.44 -19.22 -43.01
N GLN A 78 -16.46 -18.76 -44.27
CA GLN A 78 -15.57 -17.72 -44.79
C GLN A 78 -16.38 -16.43 -45.06
N PRO A 79 -15.73 -15.25 -45.09
CA PRO A 79 -16.44 -13.97 -45.02
C PRO A 79 -17.08 -13.57 -46.36
N LEU A 80 -18.28 -13.00 -46.28
CA LEU A 80 -18.94 -12.36 -47.41
C LEU A 80 -18.32 -10.97 -47.68
N LEU A 81 -17.63 -10.85 -48.82
CA LEU A 81 -17.46 -9.56 -49.48
C LEU A 81 -18.80 -9.13 -50.08
N GLN A 82 -19.25 -7.91 -49.78
CA GLN A 82 -20.26 -7.23 -50.59
C GLN A 82 -19.66 -5.94 -51.15
N GLN A 83 -19.58 -5.86 -52.49
CA GLN A 83 -19.16 -4.64 -53.17
C GLN A 83 -20.27 -3.60 -53.15
N VAL A 84 -19.90 -2.36 -52.84
CA VAL A 84 -20.66 -1.17 -53.25
C VAL A 84 -19.70 -0.23 -53.98
N ARG A 85 -19.87 -0.12 -55.31
CA ARG A 85 -19.45 1.06 -56.08
C ARG A 85 -20.56 2.12 -55.88
N GLY A 86 -20.33 3.41 -55.72
CA GLY A 86 -19.10 4.20 -55.69
C GLY A 86 -19.32 5.54 -56.41
N VAL A 87 -19.03 6.68 -55.77
CA VAL A 87 -18.94 8.02 -56.38
C VAL A 87 -17.76 8.77 -55.75
N SER A 88 -17.16 9.71 -56.50
CA SER A 88 -15.78 10.20 -56.33
C SER A 88 -15.69 11.69 -55.92
N SER A 89 -14.47 12.09 -55.51
CA SER A 89 -13.95 13.47 -55.37
C SER A 89 -14.44 14.30 -54.16
N ALA A 90 -13.69 15.26 -53.60
CA ALA A 90 -12.41 15.85 -54.02
C ALA A 90 -11.49 16.32 -52.85
N ARG A 91 -10.21 16.51 -53.23
CA ARG A 91 -8.99 17.09 -52.60
C ARG A 91 -9.06 17.96 -51.31
N PRO A 92 -7.94 18.00 -50.53
CA PRO A 92 -7.73 18.95 -49.44
C PRO A 92 -7.18 20.31 -49.92
N LEU A 93 -7.47 21.38 -49.16
CA LEU A 93 -6.93 22.72 -49.37
C LEU A 93 -5.82 23.05 -48.36
N ARG A 94 -4.65 23.43 -48.88
CA ARG A 94 -3.60 24.17 -48.16
C ARG A 94 -3.61 25.61 -48.64
N SER A 95 -3.40 26.55 -47.73
CA SER A 95 -2.94 27.91 -48.01
C SER A 95 -2.16 28.36 -46.75
N THR A 96 -0.86 28.70 -46.79
CA THR A 96 -0.30 29.98 -47.30
C THR A 96 -1.27 31.15 -47.03
N GLY A 97 -1.07 32.04 -46.07
CA GLY A 97 0.18 32.51 -45.48
C GLY A 97 0.45 33.90 -46.01
N GLU A 98 0.14 34.92 -45.20
CA GLU A 98 0.45 36.31 -45.56
C GLU A 98 0.77 37.13 -44.30
N VAL A 99 1.74 38.02 -44.45
CA VAL A 99 2.26 38.91 -43.41
C VAL A 99 1.83 40.32 -43.75
N LEU A 100 1.23 41.04 -42.81
CA LEU A 100 1.13 42.49 -42.94
C LEU A 100 1.36 43.20 -41.60
N ARG A 101 2.20 44.23 -41.68
CA ARG A 101 2.71 45.05 -40.57
C ARG A 101 2.00 46.41 -40.54
N ARG A 102 2.09 47.04 -39.37
CA ARG A 102 1.98 48.49 -39.06
C ARG A 102 0.59 49.13 -38.97
N GLY A 103 0.35 49.66 -37.77
CA GLY A 103 -0.53 50.80 -37.48
C GLY A 103 -0.22 51.30 -36.06
N ARG A 104 0.57 52.38 -35.91
CA ARG A 104 0.76 53.12 -34.65
C ARG A 104 -0.01 54.43 -34.73
N ILE A 105 -0.47 54.93 -33.56
CA ILE A 105 -0.70 56.31 -33.07
C ILE A 105 -1.69 56.10 -31.88
N GLY A 106 -1.37 56.46 -30.63
CA GLY A 106 -1.40 57.82 -30.05
C GLY A 106 -2.82 58.14 -29.55
N ASP A 107 -3.12 58.69 -28.38
CA ASP A 107 -2.36 59.28 -27.28
C ASP A 107 -3.22 59.20 -25.97
N SER A 108 -2.67 58.94 -24.78
CA SER A 108 -2.26 59.91 -23.74
C SER A 108 -3.36 60.82 -23.15
N PHE A 109 -3.75 60.57 -21.89
CA PHE A 109 -4.29 61.45 -20.81
C PHE A 109 -4.69 60.50 -19.65
N GLY A 110 -4.63 60.80 -18.35
CA GLY A 110 -4.31 62.01 -17.57
C GLY A 110 -5.01 61.87 -16.20
N SER A 111 -4.28 62.00 -15.08
CA SER A 111 -4.75 61.88 -13.67
C SER A 111 -5.39 63.23 -13.20
N PRO A 112 -5.60 63.62 -11.90
CA PRO A 112 -5.15 63.05 -10.60
C PRO A 112 -6.07 63.26 -9.34
N PHE A 113 -5.50 62.98 -8.14
CA PHE A 113 -5.92 63.34 -6.74
C PHE A 113 -7.13 62.57 -6.12
N ASP A 114 -7.25 62.39 -4.79
CA ASP A 114 -6.73 63.22 -3.68
C ASP A 114 -6.29 62.46 -2.37
N THR A 115 -5.99 63.21 -1.30
CA THR A 115 -5.11 62.83 -0.16
C THR A 115 -5.71 63.17 1.24
N MET A 116 -5.03 62.74 2.34
CA MET A 116 -5.10 63.23 3.75
C MET A 116 -6.26 62.76 4.69
N SER A 117 -6.14 62.69 6.04
CA SER A 117 -4.98 62.50 6.97
C SER A 117 -5.42 62.34 8.48
N VAL A 118 -4.45 62.01 9.37
CA VAL A 118 -4.33 62.18 10.86
C VAL A 118 -5.23 61.48 11.93
N GLY A 119 -4.59 61.07 13.06
CA GLY A 119 -5.18 61.03 14.44
C GLY A 119 -5.06 59.68 15.19
N LEU A 120 -3.92 59.27 15.80
CA LEU A 120 -3.27 59.71 17.07
C LEU A 120 -4.03 59.37 18.39
N GLN A 121 -3.57 58.37 19.16
CA GLN A 121 -3.02 58.48 20.54
C GLN A 121 -2.87 57.12 21.27
N SER A 122 -1.94 57.09 22.23
CA SER A 122 -1.56 55.95 23.08
C SER A 122 -2.16 56.11 24.49
N LEU A 123 -2.24 55.03 25.28
CA LEU A 123 -1.88 55.08 26.71
C LEU A 123 -1.69 53.67 27.33
N THR A 124 -0.81 53.60 28.33
CA THR A 124 -0.32 52.38 29.02
C THR A 124 -0.69 52.40 30.50
N SER A 125 -0.99 51.25 31.11
CA SER A 125 -0.53 50.92 32.49
C SER A 125 -0.88 49.48 32.93
N THR A 126 -0.04 48.95 33.83
CA THR A 126 -0.07 47.60 34.43
C THR A 126 -0.88 47.52 35.73
N PRO A 127 -1.20 46.32 36.25
CA PRO A 127 -2.14 46.13 37.37
C PRO A 127 -1.47 46.02 38.75
N SER A 128 -2.29 46.15 39.81
CA SER A 128 -1.94 45.83 41.20
C SER A 128 -2.95 44.88 41.86
N SER A 129 -2.47 44.08 42.80
CA SER A 129 -3.22 43.15 43.66
C SER A 129 -4.17 43.90 44.63
N THR A 130 -5.08 43.28 45.41
CA THR A 130 -4.76 42.39 46.56
C THR A 130 -6.07 41.86 47.20
N TYR A 131 -6.09 40.59 47.64
CA TYR A 131 -6.93 39.93 48.68
C TYR A 131 -8.34 40.53 49.02
N SER A 132 -9.39 39.71 49.13
CA SER A 132 -9.65 38.98 50.39
C SER A 132 -10.87 38.02 50.39
N ARG A 133 -10.88 37.17 51.42
CA ARG A 133 -11.81 36.10 51.85
C ARG A 133 -13.32 36.39 51.73
N GLY A 134 -14.12 35.34 51.51
CA GLY A 134 -15.56 35.31 51.85
C GLY A 134 -16.21 33.96 51.53
N CYS A 135 -16.92 33.35 52.49
CA CYS A 135 -17.51 32.01 52.35
C CYS A 135 -19.03 32.06 52.10
N SER A 136 -19.52 31.16 51.25
CA SER A 136 -20.87 30.57 51.17
C SER A 136 -22.11 31.36 51.66
N SER A 137 -23.05 31.61 50.75
CA SER A 137 -24.44 31.14 50.95
C SER A 137 -25.16 30.97 49.59
N THR A 138 -26.31 30.29 49.60
CA THR A 138 -26.97 29.68 48.44
C THR A 138 -28.25 30.39 47.99
N TYR A 139 -28.67 30.07 46.76
CA TYR A 139 -29.97 30.35 46.12
C TYR A 139 -30.32 31.80 45.74
N ALA A 140 -30.33 32.06 44.42
CA ALA A 140 -31.50 32.61 43.71
C ALA A 140 -31.37 32.38 42.20
N THR A 141 -32.45 31.93 41.57
CA THR A 141 -32.55 31.69 40.12
C THR A 141 -32.64 33.01 39.34
N SER A 142 -31.87 33.17 38.26
CA SER A 142 -32.12 34.19 37.24
C SER A 142 -31.68 33.70 35.87
N CYS A 143 -32.52 33.95 34.86
CA CYS A 143 -32.38 33.41 33.51
C CYS A 143 -31.30 34.15 32.73
N ALA A 144 -30.20 33.47 32.40
CA ALA A 144 -29.26 33.90 31.38
C ALA A 144 -29.41 33.01 30.14
N THR A 145 -29.97 33.56 29.06
CA THR A 145 -29.96 32.92 27.74
C THR A 145 -28.52 32.80 27.24
N THR A 146 -27.90 31.64 27.42
CA THR A 146 -26.62 31.33 26.80
C THR A 146 -26.82 31.15 25.30
N LYS A 147 -26.15 32.01 24.52
CA LYS A 147 -25.94 31.76 23.08
C LYS A 147 -25.37 30.34 22.92
N PRO A 148 -25.83 29.54 21.94
CA PRO A 148 -25.13 28.30 21.62
C PRO A 148 -23.70 28.64 21.20
N GLU A 149 -22.75 28.15 21.98
CA GLU A 149 -21.33 28.33 21.73
C GLU A 149 -21.00 27.66 20.40
N ALA A 150 -20.48 28.45 19.45
CA ALA A 150 -20.28 27.97 18.10
C ALA A 150 -19.24 26.84 18.11
N LEU A 151 -19.67 25.65 17.68
CA LEU A 151 -18.78 24.52 17.45
C LEU A 151 -17.58 24.98 16.59
N PRO A 152 -16.34 24.56 16.93
CA PRO A 152 -15.16 25.01 16.20
C PRO A 152 -15.34 24.68 14.72
N ALA A 153 -15.13 25.68 13.86
CA ALA A 153 -15.43 25.56 12.44
C ALA A 153 -14.67 24.37 11.82
N GLU A 154 -15.43 23.37 11.37
CA GLU A 154 -14.96 22.28 10.53
C GLU A 154 -14.10 22.88 9.40
N THR A 155 -12.88 22.38 9.23
CA THR A 155 -11.99 22.87 8.17
C THR A 155 -12.70 22.65 6.83
N PRO A 156 -12.84 23.68 5.97
CA PRO A 156 -13.69 23.56 4.78
C PRO A 156 -13.18 22.42 3.90
N THR A 157 -14.00 21.37 3.79
CA THR A 157 -13.68 20.18 3.00
C THR A 157 -13.56 20.60 1.54
N SER A 158 -12.41 20.29 0.92
CA SER A 158 -12.16 20.79 -0.43
C SER A 158 -13.00 20.03 -1.47
N ASP A 159 -13.67 20.76 -2.36
CA ASP A 159 -14.33 20.27 -3.57
C ASP A 159 -13.41 19.43 -4.49
N MET A 160 -12.08 19.44 -4.24
CA MET A 160 -11.14 18.51 -4.88
C MET A 160 -11.46 17.04 -4.57
N LEU A 161 -11.92 16.74 -3.35
CA LEU A 161 -12.07 15.38 -2.83
C LEU A 161 -13.52 14.88 -2.80
N VAL A 162 -14.46 15.59 -3.42
CA VAL A 162 -15.87 15.19 -3.52
C VAL A 162 -16.17 14.76 -4.95
N ASP A 163 -16.74 13.56 -5.14
CA ASP A 163 -17.19 13.11 -6.45
C ASP A 163 -18.65 13.48 -6.77
N SER A 164 -19.08 13.25 -8.01
CA SER A 164 -20.44 13.55 -8.48
C SER A 164 -21.56 12.73 -7.80
N PHE A 165 -21.23 11.85 -6.84
CA PHE A 165 -22.19 11.12 -6.00
C PHE A 165 -22.15 11.60 -4.54
N GLY A 166 -21.47 12.72 -4.24
CA GLY A 166 -21.37 13.29 -2.90
C GLY A 166 -20.44 12.52 -1.96
N ARG A 167 -19.62 11.58 -2.46
CA ARG A 167 -18.68 10.82 -1.62
C ARG A 167 -17.41 11.63 -1.41
N PHE A 168 -17.05 11.86 -0.16
CA PHE A 168 -15.79 12.48 0.24
C PHE A 168 -14.66 11.44 0.31
N HIS A 169 -13.52 11.72 -0.32
CA HIS A 169 -12.40 10.78 -0.48
C HIS A 169 -11.20 11.13 0.41
N ASN A 170 -11.30 10.87 1.71
CA ASN A 170 -10.24 11.15 2.70
C ASN A 170 -9.12 10.09 2.79
N TYR A 171 -9.12 9.06 1.94
CA TYR A 171 -8.18 7.93 2.03
C TYR A 171 -7.35 7.75 0.75
N LEU A 172 -6.09 8.20 0.79
CA LEU A 172 -5.12 8.04 -0.27
C LEU A 172 -4.28 6.76 -0.09
N ARG A 173 -4.09 5.98 -1.16
CA ARG A 173 -3.06 4.94 -1.25
C ARG A 173 -1.95 5.43 -2.18
N ILE A 174 -0.70 5.26 -1.78
CA ILE A 174 0.47 5.66 -2.57
C ILE A 174 1.31 4.40 -2.84
N SER A 175 1.52 4.08 -4.12
CA SER A 175 2.45 3.06 -4.57
C SER A 175 3.86 3.65 -4.60
N LEU A 176 4.75 3.19 -3.71
CA LEU A 176 6.08 3.77 -3.55
C LEU A 176 7.12 3.25 -4.54
N THR A 177 6.90 2.06 -5.08
CA THR A 177 7.82 1.36 -5.98
C THR A 177 7.09 0.18 -6.62
N GLU A 178 7.55 -0.24 -7.80
CA GLU A 178 7.04 -1.44 -8.50
C GLU A 178 7.87 -2.68 -8.17
N ARG A 179 8.99 -2.52 -7.45
CA ARG A 179 9.86 -3.63 -7.04
C ARG A 179 9.21 -4.42 -5.90
N CYS A 180 9.26 -5.74 -6.00
CA CYS A 180 8.89 -6.66 -4.92
C CYS A 180 9.95 -7.75 -4.76
N ASN A 181 10.19 -8.16 -3.51
CA ASN A 181 11.04 -9.29 -3.14
C ASN A 181 10.34 -10.66 -3.27
N LEU A 182 9.01 -10.68 -3.47
CA LEU A 182 8.20 -11.87 -3.77
C LEU A 182 7.76 -11.96 -5.24
N ARG A 183 7.25 -13.12 -5.64
CA ARG A 183 6.64 -13.39 -6.97
C ARG A 183 5.33 -14.16 -6.79
N CYS A 184 4.38 -13.58 -6.05
CA CYS A 184 3.12 -14.26 -5.70
C CYS A 184 2.28 -14.61 -6.93
N GLN A 185 1.81 -15.86 -7.02
CA GLN A 185 1.13 -16.40 -8.21
C GLN A 185 -0.10 -15.59 -8.65
N TYR A 186 -0.80 -14.94 -7.71
CA TYR A 186 -2.01 -14.13 -7.97
C TYR A 186 -1.73 -12.64 -8.28
N CYS A 187 -0.46 -12.22 -8.21
CA CYS A 187 -0.06 -10.81 -8.29
C CYS A 187 0.96 -10.54 -9.42
N MET A 188 1.87 -11.48 -9.65
CA MET A 188 2.97 -11.33 -10.61
C MET A 188 3.32 -12.67 -11.29
N PRO A 189 3.64 -12.69 -12.59
CA PRO A 189 4.25 -13.85 -13.25
C PRO A 189 5.61 -14.24 -12.61
N ALA A 190 6.13 -15.43 -12.94
CA ALA A 190 7.29 -16.01 -12.25
C ALA A 190 8.59 -15.27 -12.60
N GLU A 191 8.74 -14.98 -13.89
CA GLU A 191 9.70 -14.10 -14.54
C GLU A 191 9.69 -12.67 -13.99
N GLY A 192 8.54 -12.23 -13.44
CA GLY A 192 8.31 -10.86 -13.00
C GLY A 192 7.74 -9.96 -14.09
N VAL A 193 7.53 -8.69 -13.76
CA VAL A 193 7.10 -7.67 -14.74
C VAL A 193 8.27 -6.79 -15.17
N GLU A 194 8.13 -6.19 -16.34
CA GLU A 194 8.95 -5.04 -16.73
C GLU A 194 8.75 -3.91 -15.71
N LEU A 195 9.84 -3.22 -15.37
CA LEU A 195 9.83 -2.18 -14.34
C LEU A 195 10.01 -0.82 -14.99
N THR A 196 9.17 0.15 -14.62
CA THR A 196 9.27 1.53 -15.07
C THR A 196 10.68 2.09 -14.77
N PRO A 197 11.33 2.77 -15.73
CA PRO A 197 12.65 3.39 -15.52
C PRO A 197 12.64 4.35 -14.32
N LYS A 198 13.78 4.47 -13.62
CA LYS A 198 13.83 5.30 -12.40
C LYS A 198 13.52 6.79 -12.68
N SER A 199 13.82 7.28 -13.88
CA SER A 199 13.47 8.63 -14.34
C SER A 199 11.96 8.89 -14.37
N ASP A 200 11.17 7.85 -14.57
CA ASP A 200 9.74 7.91 -14.90
C ASP A 200 8.87 7.58 -13.69
N LEU A 201 9.50 7.24 -12.56
CA LEU A 201 8.89 7.16 -11.24
C LEU A 201 8.86 8.54 -10.58
N LEU A 202 7.89 8.77 -9.67
CA LEU A 202 7.86 9.96 -8.83
C LEU A 202 9.13 10.07 -7.98
N SER A 203 9.74 11.25 -7.97
CA SER A 203 10.83 11.57 -7.05
C SER A 203 10.34 11.66 -5.60
N HIS A 204 11.28 11.78 -4.65
CA HIS A 204 10.93 11.96 -3.23
C HIS A 204 10.11 13.24 -3.05
N ASP A 205 10.59 14.36 -3.61
CA ASP A 205 9.99 15.69 -3.41
C ASP A 205 8.64 15.81 -4.13
N GLU A 206 8.50 15.22 -5.32
CA GLU A 206 7.21 15.13 -6.02
C GLU A 206 6.17 14.36 -5.21
N LEU A 207 6.57 13.23 -4.62
CA LEU A 207 5.68 12.41 -3.78
C LEU A 207 5.23 13.18 -2.54
N ILE A 208 6.15 13.85 -1.84
CA ILE A 208 5.82 14.66 -0.67
C ILE A 208 4.95 15.86 -1.05
N ARG A 209 5.22 16.54 -2.18
CA ARG A 209 4.36 17.64 -2.69
C ARG A 209 2.93 17.16 -2.95
N VAL A 210 2.76 16.07 -3.71
CA VAL A 210 1.42 15.53 -4.02
C VAL A 210 0.70 15.06 -2.76
N ALA A 211 1.39 14.34 -1.86
CA ALA A 211 0.79 13.90 -0.60
C ALA A 211 0.37 15.08 0.30
N SER A 212 1.20 16.13 0.38
CA SER A 212 0.88 17.37 1.10
C SER A 212 -0.36 18.05 0.54
N LEU A 213 -0.50 18.11 -0.78
CA LEU A 213 -1.67 18.66 -1.46
C LEU A 213 -2.96 17.91 -1.10
N PHE A 214 -2.90 16.57 -1.07
CA PHE A 214 -4.02 15.73 -0.64
C PHE A 214 -4.40 15.94 0.83
N VAL A 215 -3.41 15.97 1.75
CA VAL A 215 -3.67 16.18 3.19
C VAL A 215 -4.24 17.56 3.45
N ALA A 216 -3.66 18.62 2.86
CA ALA A 216 -4.16 19.99 2.95
C ALA A 216 -5.57 20.18 2.36
N SER A 217 -6.05 19.24 1.54
CA SER A 217 -7.39 19.24 0.96
C SER A 217 -8.39 18.37 1.74
N GLY A 218 -7.94 17.65 2.78
CA GLY A 218 -8.79 16.86 3.69
C GLY A 218 -8.54 15.34 3.70
N VAL A 219 -7.46 14.83 3.10
CA VAL A 219 -7.02 13.44 3.32
C VAL A 219 -6.45 13.29 4.72
N ASP A 220 -7.12 12.53 5.59
CA ASP A 220 -6.65 12.23 6.95
C ASP A 220 -5.98 10.84 7.05
N LYS A 221 -5.96 10.07 5.96
CA LYS A 221 -5.42 8.72 5.92
C LYS A 221 -4.60 8.45 4.66
N ILE A 222 -3.30 8.22 4.84
CA ILE A 222 -2.38 7.74 3.80
C ILE A 222 -2.02 6.29 4.07
N ARG A 223 -1.97 5.48 3.01
CA ARG A 223 -1.40 4.13 3.05
C ARG A 223 -0.31 3.95 2.01
N LEU A 224 0.88 3.64 2.49
CA LEU A 224 2.05 3.30 1.72
C LEU A 224 1.96 1.85 1.25
N THR A 225 2.26 1.65 -0.04
CA THR A 225 2.12 0.39 -0.77
C THR A 225 3.21 0.32 -1.85
N GLY A 226 3.10 -0.62 -2.78
CA GLY A 226 3.97 -0.75 -3.95
C GLY A 226 3.81 -2.12 -4.57
N GLY A 227 4.91 -2.66 -5.08
CA GLY A 227 5.22 -4.06 -4.91
C GLY A 227 5.47 -4.36 -3.44
N GLU A 228 6.68 -4.10 -2.95
CA GLU A 228 6.99 -4.18 -1.53
C GLU A 228 7.61 -2.85 -1.05
N PRO A 229 6.88 -2.02 -0.27
CA PRO A 229 7.39 -0.72 0.17
C PRO A 229 8.67 -0.82 1.01
N THR A 230 8.88 -1.91 1.78
CA THR A 230 10.12 -2.08 2.58
C THR A 230 11.39 -2.28 1.75
N VAL A 231 11.28 -2.48 0.43
CA VAL A 231 12.42 -2.49 -0.51
C VAL A 231 12.88 -1.07 -0.88
N ARG A 232 12.04 -0.03 -0.69
CA ARG A 232 12.42 1.36 -0.95
C ARG A 232 13.36 1.88 0.14
N LYS A 233 14.50 2.45 -0.26
CA LYS A 233 15.59 2.85 0.65
C LYS A 233 15.21 4.02 1.55
N ASP A 234 14.57 5.04 0.97
CA ASP A 234 14.09 6.27 1.60
C ASP A 234 12.71 6.13 2.28
N LEU A 235 12.25 4.90 2.58
CA LEU A 235 10.94 4.66 3.20
C LEU A 235 10.81 5.36 4.56
N GLU A 236 11.86 5.35 5.37
CA GLU A 236 11.86 5.95 6.72
C GLU A 236 11.76 7.48 6.64
N ASP A 237 12.48 8.10 5.70
CA ASP A 237 12.41 9.53 5.42
C ASP A 237 11.03 9.94 4.87
N ILE A 238 10.43 9.13 4.00
CA ILE A 238 9.05 9.35 3.52
C ILE A 238 8.07 9.30 4.68
N CYS A 239 8.17 8.29 5.55
CA CYS A 239 7.30 8.19 6.73
C CYS A 239 7.42 9.42 7.63
N LEU A 240 8.65 9.88 7.88
CA LEU A 240 8.93 11.04 8.72
C LEU A 240 8.36 12.35 8.15
N HIS A 241 8.51 12.59 6.84
CA HIS A 241 7.92 13.77 6.20
C HIS A 241 6.38 13.71 6.19
N LEU A 242 5.81 12.54 5.88
CA LEU A 242 4.35 12.37 5.83
C LEU A 242 3.68 12.48 7.20
N SER A 243 4.29 11.94 8.26
CA SER A 243 3.74 12.05 9.63
C SER A 243 3.80 13.48 10.18
N GLY A 244 4.69 14.33 9.66
CA GLY A 244 4.70 15.77 9.95
C GLY A 244 3.58 16.60 9.29
N LEU A 245 2.78 16.01 8.38
CA LEU A 245 1.72 16.74 7.68
C LEU A 245 0.51 17.01 8.57
N LYS A 246 0.26 18.29 8.86
CA LYS A 246 -0.91 18.74 9.63
C LYS A 246 -2.21 18.27 8.98
N GLY A 247 -2.99 17.48 9.72
CA GLY A 247 -4.26 16.89 9.27
C GLY A 247 -4.20 15.38 9.01
N LEU A 248 -3.00 14.81 8.81
CA LEU A 248 -2.84 13.36 8.67
C LEU A 248 -3.01 12.67 10.03
N LYS A 249 -4.05 11.86 10.19
CA LYS A 249 -4.34 11.09 11.41
C LYS A 249 -3.78 9.67 11.35
N THR A 250 -3.77 9.07 10.17
CA THR A 250 -3.31 7.67 9.98
C THR A 250 -2.30 7.58 8.85
N LEU A 251 -1.08 7.20 9.21
CA LEU A 251 -0.05 6.77 8.27
C LEU A 251 0.06 5.23 8.36
N ALA A 252 -0.37 4.56 7.30
CA ALA A 252 -0.42 3.11 7.24
C ALA A 252 0.55 2.52 6.21
N ILE A 253 0.89 1.23 6.35
CA ILE A 253 1.63 0.47 5.33
C ILE A 253 0.91 -0.84 5.00
N THR A 254 1.01 -1.30 3.75
CA THR A 254 0.75 -2.70 3.37
C THR A 254 2.06 -3.33 2.91
N THR A 255 2.42 -4.47 3.48
CA THR A 255 3.69 -5.17 3.22
C THR A 255 3.48 -6.68 3.26
N ASN A 256 4.37 -7.45 2.65
CA ASN A 256 4.47 -8.90 2.84
C ASN A 256 5.22 -9.31 4.11
N GLY A 257 5.76 -8.37 4.87
CA GLY A 257 6.35 -8.61 6.19
C GLY A 257 7.78 -9.19 6.21
N ILE A 258 8.35 -9.67 5.10
CA ILE A 258 9.64 -10.42 5.12
C ILE A 258 10.83 -9.64 5.70
N VAL A 259 10.81 -8.31 5.62
CA VAL A 259 11.86 -7.40 6.13
C VAL A 259 11.32 -6.48 7.24
N LEU A 260 10.06 -6.66 7.65
CA LEU A 260 9.36 -5.68 8.47
C LEU A 260 9.89 -5.62 9.90
N SER A 261 10.07 -6.75 10.60
CA SER A 261 10.54 -6.81 12.00
C SER A 261 11.74 -5.91 12.27
N LYS A 262 12.73 -5.93 11.37
CA LYS A 262 13.97 -5.13 11.46
C LYS A 262 13.78 -3.63 11.24
N LYS A 263 12.77 -3.23 10.47
CA LYS A 263 12.46 -1.82 10.16
C LYS A 263 11.38 -1.24 11.06
N LEU A 264 10.54 -2.07 11.67
CA LEU A 264 9.33 -1.65 12.33
C LEU A 264 9.54 -0.70 13.53
N PRO A 265 10.54 -0.88 14.41
CA PRO A 265 10.83 0.08 15.47
C PRO A 265 11.09 1.49 14.92
N ARG A 266 11.95 1.60 13.90
CA ARG A 266 12.30 2.88 13.28
C ARG A 266 11.13 3.48 12.49
N LEU A 267 10.34 2.66 11.80
CA LEU A 267 9.13 3.14 11.13
C LEU A 267 8.10 3.68 12.13
N LYS A 268 7.98 3.09 13.33
CA LYS A 268 7.12 3.59 14.41
C LYS A 268 7.60 4.96 14.91
N GLU A 269 8.90 5.14 15.11
CA GLU A 269 9.50 6.45 15.44
C GLU A 269 9.21 7.50 14.35
N CYS A 270 9.24 7.12 13.07
CA CYS A 270 8.87 7.97 11.93
C CYS A 270 7.35 8.20 11.80
N GLY A 271 6.53 7.78 12.77
CA GLY A 271 5.09 8.03 12.83
C GLY A 271 4.19 7.04 12.09
N LEU A 272 4.71 5.90 11.63
CA LEU A 272 3.88 4.82 11.07
C LEU A 272 2.99 4.21 12.17
N ASN A 273 1.67 4.38 12.08
CA ASN A 273 0.74 4.02 13.15
C ASN A 273 -0.29 2.93 12.79
N ALA A 274 -0.32 2.42 11.55
CA ALA A 274 -1.19 1.30 11.17
C ALA A 274 -0.55 0.31 10.19
N LEU A 275 -0.74 -0.99 10.41
CA LEU A 275 -0.12 -2.06 9.63
C LEU A 275 -1.15 -2.97 8.95
N ASN A 276 -0.88 -3.33 7.70
CA ASN A 276 -1.41 -4.55 7.09
C ASN A 276 -0.25 -5.43 6.62
N ILE A 277 -0.19 -6.66 7.12
CA ILE A 277 0.76 -7.69 6.72
C ILE A 277 0.02 -8.68 5.82
N SER A 278 0.57 -9.03 4.67
CA SER A 278 -0.03 -9.97 3.73
C SER A 278 0.53 -11.36 3.99
N LEU A 279 -0.34 -12.30 4.38
CA LEU A 279 0.02 -13.69 4.70
C LEU A 279 -1.15 -14.57 4.26
N ASP A 280 -0.95 -15.32 3.18
CA ASP A 280 -2.01 -16.09 2.53
C ASP A 280 -2.06 -17.57 2.99
N THR A 281 -1.13 -18.02 3.83
CA THR A 281 -1.07 -19.39 4.36
C THR A 281 -0.18 -19.44 5.60
N LEU A 282 -0.54 -20.29 6.57
CA LEU A 282 0.20 -20.59 7.79
C LEU A 282 1.17 -21.77 7.60
N VAL A 283 1.11 -22.46 6.46
CA VAL A 283 1.95 -23.62 6.13
C VAL A 283 3.20 -23.14 5.36
N PRO A 284 4.44 -23.31 5.90
CA PRO A 284 5.65 -22.77 5.28
C PRO A 284 5.91 -23.27 3.84
N ALA A 285 5.56 -24.52 3.54
CA ALA A 285 5.71 -25.10 2.20
C ALA A 285 4.73 -24.49 1.18
N LYS A 286 3.47 -24.27 1.58
CA LYS A 286 2.50 -23.54 0.75
C LYS A 286 2.92 -22.09 0.56
N PHE A 287 3.49 -21.43 1.59
CA PHE A 287 4.01 -20.07 1.46
C PHE A 287 5.08 -19.99 0.36
N GLU A 288 6.05 -20.90 0.36
CA GLU A 288 7.10 -20.92 -0.67
C GLU A 288 6.52 -21.22 -2.06
N PHE A 289 5.53 -22.12 -2.17
CA PHE A 289 4.81 -22.38 -3.42
C PHE A 289 4.06 -21.13 -3.94
N MET A 290 3.24 -20.50 -3.10
CA MET A 290 2.38 -19.36 -3.45
C MET A 290 3.18 -18.10 -3.78
N THR A 291 4.26 -17.84 -3.04
CA THR A 291 5.08 -16.61 -3.17
C THR A 291 6.32 -16.78 -4.04
N ARG A 292 6.66 -18.04 -4.40
CA ARG A 292 7.88 -18.50 -5.10
C ARG A 292 9.19 -18.15 -4.38
N ARG A 293 9.14 -17.91 -3.06
CA ARG A 293 10.29 -17.54 -2.21
C ARG A 293 10.12 -18.03 -0.77
N LYS A 294 11.23 -18.29 -0.08
CA LYS A 294 11.24 -18.50 1.37
C LYS A 294 11.02 -17.18 2.12
N GLY A 295 10.27 -17.22 3.22
CA GLY A 295 10.00 -16.02 4.01
C GLY A 295 9.06 -16.19 5.20
N HIS A 296 8.21 -17.23 5.21
CA HIS A 296 7.14 -17.46 6.19
C HIS A 296 7.49 -17.11 7.64
N SER A 297 8.59 -17.66 8.19
CA SER A 297 9.01 -17.41 9.58
C SER A 297 9.27 -15.94 9.89
N LYS A 298 9.81 -15.17 8.93
CA LYS A 298 10.04 -13.71 9.08
C LYS A 298 8.75 -12.90 9.02
N VAL A 299 7.72 -13.41 8.33
CA VAL A 299 6.38 -12.79 8.32
C VAL A 299 5.72 -13.00 9.68
N MET A 300 5.82 -14.21 10.25
CA MET A 300 5.35 -14.51 11.62
C MET A 300 6.09 -13.67 12.67
N GLU A 301 7.43 -13.64 12.61
CA GLU A 301 8.27 -12.75 13.43
C GLU A 301 7.79 -11.30 13.36
N SER A 302 7.48 -10.80 12.16
CA SER A 302 7.02 -9.42 11.96
C SER A 302 5.59 -9.15 12.45
N ILE A 303 4.73 -10.17 12.50
CA ILE A 303 3.42 -10.07 13.16
C ILE A 303 3.61 -9.96 14.67
N ASP A 304 4.49 -10.77 15.24
CA ASP A 304 4.74 -10.80 16.67
C ASP A 304 5.45 -9.52 17.15
N THR A 305 6.50 -9.06 16.46
CA THR A 305 7.12 -7.75 16.70
C THR A 305 6.13 -6.59 16.57
N ALA A 306 5.13 -6.68 15.68
CA ALA A 306 4.10 -5.65 15.56
C ALA A 306 3.15 -5.63 16.77
N ILE A 307 2.80 -6.79 17.31
CA ILE A 307 1.99 -6.91 18.54
C ILE A 307 2.80 -6.39 19.74
N GLU A 308 4.06 -6.80 19.88
CA GLU A 308 4.99 -6.37 20.94
C GLU A 308 5.20 -4.86 20.95
N LEU A 309 5.33 -4.24 19.77
CA LEU A 309 5.43 -2.78 19.64
C LEU A 309 4.09 -2.07 19.91
N GLY A 310 2.98 -2.78 20.16
CA GLY A 310 1.68 -2.19 20.48
C GLY A 310 0.99 -1.54 19.28
N TYR A 311 0.99 -2.21 18.12
CA TYR A 311 0.09 -1.87 17.03
C TYR A 311 -1.27 -2.56 17.24
N ASP A 312 -2.34 -1.78 17.41
CA ASP A 312 -3.69 -2.32 17.64
C ASP A 312 -4.71 -1.82 16.59
N PRO A 313 -5.37 -2.71 15.83
CA PRO A 313 -5.04 -4.13 15.62
C PRO A 313 -4.00 -4.27 14.50
N VAL A 314 -3.09 -5.23 14.64
CA VAL A 314 -2.28 -5.72 13.51
C VAL A 314 -3.20 -6.44 12.53
N LYS A 315 -3.28 -5.95 11.28
CA LYS A 315 -4.19 -6.52 10.27
C LYS A 315 -3.44 -7.51 9.40
N ILE A 316 -3.93 -8.75 9.33
CA ILE A 316 -3.41 -9.76 8.42
C ILE A 316 -4.35 -9.82 7.21
N ASN A 317 -3.85 -9.63 6.00
CA ASN A 317 -4.61 -9.83 4.77
C ASN A 317 -4.30 -11.23 4.22
N CYS A 318 -5.33 -12.04 3.96
CA CYS A 318 -5.25 -13.36 3.34
C CYS A 318 -6.20 -13.42 2.14
N VAL A 319 -5.66 -13.60 0.92
CA VAL A 319 -6.45 -13.79 -0.30
C VAL A 319 -6.82 -15.27 -0.41
N VAL A 320 -8.10 -15.59 -0.27
CA VAL A 320 -8.58 -16.98 -0.27
C VAL A 320 -8.83 -17.46 -1.70
N MET A 321 -8.20 -18.58 -2.06
CA MET A 321 -8.26 -19.22 -3.36
C MET A 321 -8.54 -20.72 -3.22
N ARG A 322 -9.57 -21.18 -3.93
CA ARG A 322 -10.01 -22.57 -3.90
C ARG A 322 -8.92 -23.54 -4.41
N GLY A 323 -8.69 -24.61 -3.66
CA GLY A 323 -7.67 -25.62 -3.95
C GLY A 323 -6.25 -25.14 -3.67
N MET A 324 -6.07 -24.11 -2.83
CA MET A 324 -4.76 -23.57 -2.48
C MET A 324 -4.61 -23.30 -0.98
N ASN A 325 -5.52 -22.51 -0.40
CA ASN A 325 -5.52 -22.12 1.02
C ASN A 325 -6.93 -22.02 1.64
N ASP A 326 -7.97 -22.49 0.95
CA ASP A 326 -9.34 -22.48 1.46
C ASP A 326 -9.65 -23.61 2.46
N ASP A 327 -8.66 -24.45 2.73
CA ASP A 327 -8.59 -25.41 3.84
C ASP A 327 -8.12 -24.74 5.15
N GLU A 328 -7.26 -23.72 5.09
CA GLU A 328 -6.65 -23.05 6.26
C GLU A 328 -7.55 -21.96 6.88
N ILE A 329 -8.80 -21.80 6.43
CA ILE A 329 -9.71 -20.75 6.90
C ILE A 329 -9.87 -20.81 8.43
N CYS A 330 -10.12 -22.00 8.98
CA CYS A 330 -10.30 -22.17 10.42
C CYS A 330 -8.99 -22.01 11.20
N ASP A 331 -7.84 -22.40 10.63
CA ASP A 331 -6.53 -22.20 11.27
C ASP A 331 -6.20 -20.70 11.41
N PHE A 332 -6.54 -19.91 10.39
CA PHE A 332 -6.44 -18.45 10.42
C PHE A 332 -7.40 -17.81 11.43
N VAL A 333 -8.58 -18.39 11.66
CA VAL A 333 -9.48 -17.96 12.74
C VAL A 333 -8.87 -18.32 14.10
N GLU A 334 -8.36 -19.53 14.27
CA GLU A 334 -7.75 -20.02 15.52
C GLU A 334 -6.54 -19.18 15.93
N LEU A 335 -5.75 -18.68 14.97
CA LEU A 335 -4.66 -17.72 15.23
C LEU A 335 -5.12 -16.45 15.98
N THR A 336 -6.39 -16.05 15.82
CA THR A 336 -6.97 -14.90 16.53
C THR A 336 -7.36 -15.21 17.98
N ARG A 337 -7.34 -16.48 18.42
CA ARG A 337 -7.74 -16.86 19.79
C ARG A 337 -6.90 -16.14 20.85
N HIS A 338 -5.58 -16.16 20.66
CA HIS A 338 -4.62 -15.66 21.64
C HIS A 338 -3.88 -14.38 21.20
N LYS A 339 -4.01 -13.94 19.95
CA LYS A 339 -3.31 -12.77 19.42
C LYS A 339 -4.29 -11.62 19.13
N PRO A 340 -3.99 -10.36 19.51
CA PRO A 340 -4.82 -9.18 19.22
C PRO A 340 -4.65 -8.72 17.76
N ILE A 341 -4.97 -9.63 16.84
CA ILE A 341 -4.86 -9.46 15.40
C ILE A 341 -6.24 -9.38 14.76
N ASN A 342 -6.29 -8.78 13.58
CA ASN A 342 -7.49 -8.75 12.76
C ASN A 342 -7.22 -9.44 11.42
N VAL A 343 -7.68 -10.68 11.25
CA VAL A 343 -7.47 -11.49 10.04
C VAL A 343 -8.55 -11.18 9.01
N ARG A 344 -8.13 -10.76 7.81
CA ARG A 344 -8.98 -10.25 6.74
C ARG A 344 -8.95 -11.21 5.57
N PHE A 345 -10.00 -12.02 5.43
CA PHE A 345 -10.21 -12.87 4.26
C PHE A 345 -10.66 -11.99 3.08
N ILE A 346 -9.95 -12.10 1.96
CA ILE A 346 -10.17 -11.29 0.75
C ILE A 346 -10.57 -12.20 -0.40
N GLU A 347 -11.66 -11.86 -1.08
CA GLU A 347 -12.10 -12.57 -2.29
C GLU A 347 -11.08 -12.42 -3.43
N PHE A 348 -10.78 -13.53 -4.14
CA PHE A 348 -9.85 -13.52 -5.27
C PHE A 348 -10.39 -12.73 -6.48
N MET A 349 -9.71 -11.63 -6.81
CA MET A 349 -10.11 -10.64 -7.82
C MET A 349 -9.42 -10.85 -9.18
N PRO A 350 -10.09 -10.53 -10.30
CA PRO A 350 -9.49 -10.52 -11.63
C PRO A 350 -8.52 -9.34 -11.82
N PHE A 351 -7.29 -9.65 -12.25
CA PHE A 351 -6.30 -8.67 -12.71
C PHE A 351 -5.48 -9.23 -13.87
N ASP A 352 -5.00 -8.35 -14.74
CA ASP A 352 -4.16 -8.71 -15.87
C ASP A 352 -2.92 -9.48 -15.37
N GLY A 353 -2.65 -10.63 -16.01
CA GLY A 353 -1.53 -11.51 -15.67
C GLY A 353 -1.79 -12.57 -14.57
N ASN A 354 -2.90 -12.54 -13.82
CA ASN A 354 -3.11 -13.46 -12.68
C ASN A 354 -3.91 -14.75 -12.99
N VAL A 355 -4.21 -15.03 -14.27
CA VAL A 355 -4.95 -16.22 -14.75
C VAL A 355 -6.22 -16.48 -13.92
N TRP A 356 -7.00 -15.41 -13.74
CA TRP A 356 -8.21 -15.44 -12.94
C TRP A 356 -9.24 -16.43 -13.48
N ASN A 357 -9.94 -17.10 -12.57
CA ASN A 357 -10.98 -18.07 -12.89
C ASN A 357 -12.01 -18.10 -11.75
N VAL A 358 -13.30 -18.01 -12.10
CA VAL A 358 -14.42 -18.12 -11.14
C VAL A 358 -14.30 -19.37 -10.26
N LYS A 359 -13.79 -20.49 -10.80
CA LYS A 359 -13.59 -21.74 -10.03
C LYS A 359 -12.62 -21.59 -8.85
N LYS A 360 -11.72 -20.61 -8.89
CA LYS A 360 -10.78 -20.28 -7.78
C LYS A 360 -11.39 -19.34 -6.74
N LEU A 361 -12.51 -18.68 -7.03
CA LEU A 361 -13.20 -17.80 -6.08
C LEU A 361 -13.84 -18.64 -4.97
N VAL A 362 -13.63 -18.20 -3.73
CA VAL A 362 -14.38 -18.65 -2.55
C VAL A 362 -15.24 -17.48 -2.08
N PRO A 363 -16.56 -17.51 -2.28
CA PRO A 363 -17.46 -16.45 -1.85
C PRO A 363 -17.41 -16.22 -0.34
N TYR A 364 -17.54 -14.97 0.09
CA TYR A 364 -17.68 -14.60 1.51
C TYR A 364 -18.65 -15.49 2.30
N ALA A 365 -19.84 -15.78 1.74
CA ALA A 365 -20.84 -16.62 2.40
C ALA A 365 -20.28 -18.02 2.72
N GLU A 366 -19.58 -18.66 1.78
CA GLU A 366 -18.96 -19.97 1.98
C GLU A 366 -17.86 -19.93 3.06
N ILE A 367 -17.05 -18.86 3.09
CA ILE A 367 -16.02 -18.70 4.14
C ILE A 367 -16.69 -18.52 5.51
N LEU A 368 -17.73 -17.67 5.61
CA LEU A 368 -18.45 -17.44 6.86
C LEU A 368 -19.20 -18.69 7.35
N ASP A 369 -19.79 -19.47 6.45
CA ASP A 369 -20.48 -20.71 6.78
C ASP A 369 -19.50 -21.77 7.29
N LYS A 370 -18.31 -21.92 6.66
CA LYS A 370 -17.21 -22.75 7.19
C LYS A 370 -16.82 -22.33 8.61
N VAL A 371 -16.69 -21.03 8.88
CA VAL A 371 -16.36 -20.52 10.23
C VAL A 371 -17.47 -20.83 11.23
N ARG A 372 -18.74 -20.59 10.88
CA ARG A 372 -19.90 -20.86 11.76
C ARG A 372 -20.14 -22.34 12.05
N GLN A 373 -19.63 -23.25 11.22
CA GLN A 373 -19.68 -24.70 11.47
C GLN A 373 -18.62 -25.16 12.46
N HIS A 374 -17.55 -24.38 12.68
CA HIS A 374 -16.42 -24.75 13.54
C HIS A 374 -16.32 -23.92 14.83
N PHE A 375 -16.83 -22.69 14.82
CA PHE A 375 -16.77 -21.76 15.94
C PHE A 375 -18.16 -21.30 16.35
N GLU A 376 -18.42 -21.32 17.66
CA GLU A 376 -19.61 -20.72 18.27
C GLU A 376 -19.42 -19.20 18.47
N GLY A 377 -20.51 -18.46 18.73
CA GLY A 377 -20.42 -17.03 19.06
C GLY A 377 -19.89 -16.12 17.93
N VAL A 378 -20.13 -16.47 16.66
CA VAL A 378 -19.66 -15.69 15.50
C VAL A 378 -20.55 -14.47 15.26
N GLU A 379 -20.25 -13.37 15.96
CA GLU A 379 -21.04 -12.15 15.99
C GLU A 379 -20.61 -11.09 14.98
N ARG A 380 -21.60 -10.40 14.40
CA ARG A 380 -21.41 -9.31 13.43
C ARG A 380 -21.13 -7.99 14.15
N LEU A 381 -19.98 -7.38 13.90
CA LEU A 381 -19.67 -6.04 14.43
C LEU A 381 -20.30 -4.92 13.58
N LYS A 382 -20.52 -3.76 14.21
CA LYS A 382 -21.02 -2.54 13.56
C LYS A 382 -19.85 -1.77 12.95
N ASP A 383 -19.76 -1.78 11.62
CA ASP A 383 -18.68 -1.14 10.86
C ASP A 383 -18.99 0.33 10.52
N HIS A 384 -17.96 1.12 10.21
CA HIS A 384 -18.16 2.47 9.66
C HIS A 384 -18.68 2.38 8.20
N PRO A 385 -19.58 3.28 7.74
CA PRO A 385 -20.14 3.20 6.38
C PRO A 385 -19.13 3.21 5.22
N SER A 386 -17.89 3.67 5.45
CA SER A 386 -16.81 3.65 4.45
C SER A 386 -15.82 2.48 4.57
N ASP A 387 -15.99 1.60 5.56
CA ASP A 387 -15.17 0.40 5.69
C ASP A 387 -15.48 -0.63 4.60
N THR A 388 -14.44 -1.25 4.06
CA THR A 388 -14.55 -2.32 3.05
C THR A 388 -14.69 -3.70 3.66
N ALA A 389 -14.36 -3.82 4.94
CA ALA A 389 -14.18 -5.09 5.61
C ALA A 389 -15.36 -5.29 6.54
N LYS A 390 -16.10 -6.37 6.31
CA LYS A 390 -17.15 -6.83 7.19
C LYS A 390 -16.51 -7.45 8.43
N ASN A 391 -16.36 -6.72 9.54
CA ASN A 391 -15.74 -7.24 10.78
C ASN A 391 -16.69 -8.15 11.60
N PHE A 392 -16.11 -9.15 12.26
CA PHE A 392 -16.78 -10.11 13.13
C PHE A 392 -15.93 -10.41 14.38
N LYS A 393 -16.59 -10.68 15.50
CA LYS A 393 -16.01 -11.22 16.73
C LYS A 393 -16.38 -12.70 16.85
N ILE A 394 -15.58 -13.47 17.57
CA ILE A 394 -15.82 -14.88 17.92
C ILE A 394 -15.63 -15.03 19.42
N ASP A 395 -16.46 -15.83 20.08
CA ASP A 395 -16.39 -15.98 21.52
C ASP A 395 -15.15 -16.76 21.97
N GLY A 396 -14.52 -16.27 23.04
CA GLY A 396 -13.24 -16.78 23.51
C GLY A 396 -12.01 -16.38 22.67
N HIS A 397 -12.17 -15.53 21.64
CA HIS A 397 -11.06 -15.00 20.85
C HIS A 397 -10.72 -13.56 21.26
N VAL A 398 -9.41 -13.27 21.41
CA VAL A 398 -8.88 -11.93 21.69
C VAL A 398 -8.89 -11.05 20.44
N GLY A 399 -8.57 -11.64 19.29
CA GLY A 399 -8.59 -10.97 17.99
C GLY A 399 -9.97 -10.95 17.34
N THR A 400 -9.99 -10.56 16.06
CA THR A 400 -11.21 -10.49 15.23
C THR A 400 -10.93 -11.01 13.83
N ILE A 401 -12.00 -11.35 13.11
CA ILE A 401 -11.91 -11.64 11.67
C ILE A 401 -12.70 -10.62 10.86
N SER A 402 -12.38 -10.50 9.58
CA SER A 402 -13.13 -9.67 8.66
C SER A 402 -13.15 -10.24 7.25
N PHE A 403 -14.15 -9.85 6.47
CA PHE A 403 -14.32 -10.30 5.09
C PHE A 403 -14.35 -9.10 4.14
N ILE A 404 -13.51 -9.12 3.11
CA ILE A 404 -13.46 -8.10 2.06
C ILE A 404 -14.13 -8.68 0.80
N THR A 405 -15.40 -8.31 0.64
CA THR A 405 -16.37 -8.79 -0.36
C THR A 405 -16.20 -8.07 -1.70
N SER A 406 -14.98 -8.14 -2.26
CA SER A 406 -14.60 -7.40 -3.46
C SER A 406 -15.44 -7.72 -4.70
N MET A 407 -15.99 -8.93 -4.79
CA MET A 407 -16.64 -9.44 -6.00
C MET A 407 -18.12 -9.79 -5.79
N THR A 408 -18.48 -10.37 -4.63
CA THR A 408 -19.86 -10.83 -4.36
C THR A 408 -20.78 -9.73 -3.85
N GLU A 409 -20.29 -8.87 -2.95
CA GLU A 409 -21.08 -7.81 -2.30
C GLU A 409 -20.28 -6.50 -2.22
N HIS A 410 -20.20 -5.78 -3.34
CA HIS A 410 -19.32 -4.61 -3.46
C HIS A 410 -19.61 -3.47 -2.46
N PHE A 411 -18.55 -2.83 -1.96
CA PHE A 411 -18.60 -1.70 -1.03
C PHE A 411 -18.45 -0.32 -1.72
N CYS A 412 -18.89 -0.18 -2.98
CA CYS A 412 -18.66 1.05 -3.76
C CYS A 412 -19.39 2.29 -3.22
N ALA A 413 -20.55 2.13 -2.58
CA ALA A 413 -21.34 3.25 -2.05
C ALA A 413 -20.55 4.07 -1.01
N GLY A 414 -19.84 3.42 -0.09
CA GLY A 414 -18.97 4.06 0.91
C GLY A 414 -17.51 4.27 0.48
N CYS A 415 -17.17 4.12 -0.80
CA CYS A 415 -15.77 4.05 -1.24
C CYS A 415 -15.08 5.43 -1.26
N ASN A 416 -14.41 5.78 -0.16
CA ASN A 416 -13.60 6.99 0.06
C ASN A 416 -12.14 6.95 -0.47
N ARG A 417 -11.80 5.98 -1.32
CA ARG A 417 -10.40 5.68 -1.69
C ARG A 417 -9.96 6.25 -3.03
N LEU A 418 -8.72 6.76 -3.04
CA LEU A 418 -7.97 7.20 -4.21
C LEU A 418 -6.61 6.51 -4.25
N ARG A 419 -6.01 6.36 -5.43
CA ARG A 419 -4.67 5.76 -5.62
C ARG A 419 -3.76 6.70 -6.41
N LEU A 420 -2.55 6.89 -5.90
CA LEU A 420 -1.40 7.44 -6.61
C LEU A 420 -0.45 6.28 -6.92
N LEU A 421 -0.09 6.12 -8.18
CA LEU A 421 0.81 5.06 -8.67
C LEU A 421 2.27 5.52 -8.63
N ALA A 422 3.21 4.58 -8.77
CA ALA A 422 4.63 4.84 -8.57
C ALA A 422 5.26 5.72 -9.68
N ASP A 423 4.66 5.70 -10.86
CA ASP A 423 4.93 6.55 -12.03
C ASP A 423 4.23 7.91 -11.98
N GLY A 424 3.42 8.17 -10.94
CA GLY A 424 2.66 9.41 -10.79
C GLY A 424 1.31 9.42 -11.50
N ASN A 425 0.86 8.29 -12.05
CA ASN A 425 -0.52 8.17 -12.50
C ASN A 425 -1.50 8.14 -11.33
N PHE A 426 -2.60 8.86 -11.46
CA PHE A 426 -3.66 8.96 -10.46
C PHE A 426 -4.91 8.19 -10.92
N LYS A 427 -5.48 7.41 -10.00
CA LYS A 427 -6.50 6.41 -10.29
C LYS A 427 -7.59 6.43 -9.20
N VAL A 428 -8.83 6.73 -9.61
CA VAL A 428 -9.96 6.95 -8.70
C VAL A 428 -10.74 5.68 -8.32
N CYS A 429 -10.49 4.57 -9.03
CA CYS A 429 -11.07 3.26 -8.77
C CYS A 429 -10.02 2.16 -9.01
N LEU A 430 -10.02 1.10 -8.19
CA LEU A 430 -9.12 -0.04 -8.38
C LEU A 430 -9.32 -0.73 -9.76
N PHE A 431 -10.56 -0.74 -10.25
CA PHE A 431 -10.94 -1.36 -11.51
C PHE A 431 -11.19 -0.33 -12.60
N GLY A 432 -10.78 -0.66 -13.81
CA GLY A 432 -10.97 0.15 -15.03
C GLY A 432 -9.70 0.89 -15.48
N PRO A 433 -9.55 1.16 -16.79
CA PRO A 433 -8.31 1.67 -17.40
C PRO A 433 -8.11 3.18 -17.22
N SER A 434 -9.11 3.90 -16.70
CA SER A 434 -9.07 5.36 -16.61
C SER A 434 -8.10 5.84 -15.52
N GLU A 435 -7.01 6.46 -15.96
CA GLU A 435 -5.94 7.04 -15.16
C GLU A 435 -5.65 8.45 -15.67
N VAL A 436 -5.11 9.31 -14.81
CA VAL A 436 -4.70 10.68 -15.15
C VAL A 436 -3.32 10.91 -14.59
N SER A 437 -2.34 11.25 -15.41
CA SER A 437 -1.00 11.50 -14.89
C SER A 437 -0.91 12.85 -14.19
N LEU A 438 -0.28 12.85 -13.01
CA LEU A 438 0.08 14.06 -12.27
C LEU A 438 1.55 14.43 -12.50
N ARG A 439 2.38 13.51 -13.00
CA ARG A 439 3.82 13.71 -13.14
C ARG A 439 4.18 14.71 -14.25
N GLU A 440 3.65 14.54 -15.46
CA GLU A 440 3.92 15.47 -16.58
C GLU A 440 3.46 16.91 -16.29
N PRO A 441 2.28 17.16 -15.67
CA PRO A 441 1.93 18.50 -15.19
C PRO A 441 2.95 19.08 -14.20
N ILE A 442 3.40 18.30 -13.21
CA ILE A 442 4.41 18.74 -12.23
C ILE A 442 5.73 19.08 -12.92
N HIS A 443 6.19 18.25 -13.84
CA HIS A 443 7.42 18.48 -14.63
C HIS A 443 7.29 19.65 -15.60
N SER A 444 6.06 19.97 -16.03
CA SER A 444 5.74 21.17 -16.83
C SER A 444 5.64 22.45 -15.99
N GLY A 445 5.89 22.37 -14.68
CA GLY A 445 5.86 23.53 -13.78
C GLY A 445 4.46 23.97 -13.33
N ILE A 446 3.46 23.09 -13.38
CA ILE A 446 2.12 23.42 -12.86
C ILE A 446 2.19 23.78 -11.37
N ASP A 447 1.38 24.75 -10.96
CA ASP A 447 1.22 25.14 -9.57
C ASP A 447 0.26 24.19 -8.83
N ASP A 448 0.12 24.41 -7.52
CA ASP A 448 -0.75 23.57 -6.68
C ASP A 448 -2.23 23.81 -6.97
N ALA A 449 -2.63 24.97 -7.50
CA ALA A 449 -4.01 25.24 -7.89
C ALA A 449 -4.43 24.44 -9.12
N GLY A 450 -3.66 24.50 -10.21
CA GLY A 450 -3.90 23.70 -11.41
C GLY A 450 -3.84 22.20 -11.14
N LEU A 451 -2.94 21.76 -10.23
CA LEU A 451 -2.89 20.36 -9.83
C LEU A 451 -4.15 19.90 -9.07
N LYS A 452 -4.74 20.76 -8.22
CA LYS A 452 -6.04 20.50 -7.57
C LYS A 452 -7.17 20.39 -8.59
N GLU A 453 -7.18 21.20 -9.65
CA GLU A 453 -8.20 21.13 -10.71
C GLU A 453 -8.15 19.79 -11.46
N ILE A 454 -6.95 19.32 -11.84
CA ILE A 454 -6.74 18.02 -12.48
C ILE A 454 -7.26 16.89 -11.59
N ILE A 455 -6.94 16.93 -10.29
CA ILE A 455 -7.41 15.93 -9.32
C ILE A 455 -8.94 16.01 -9.16
N SER A 456 -9.53 17.19 -9.00
CA SER A 456 -10.99 17.36 -8.88
C SER A 456 -11.72 16.82 -10.11
N ALA A 457 -11.23 17.12 -11.31
CA ALA A 457 -11.78 16.62 -12.57
C ALA A 457 -11.65 15.09 -12.71
N ALA A 458 -10.60 14.48 -12.16
CA ALA A 458 -10.47 13.03 -12.07
C ALA A 458 -11.47 12.43 -11.04
N VAL A 459 -11.55 13.01 -9.84
CA VAL A 459 -12.44 12.56 -8.75
C VAL A 459 -13.91 12.65 -9.17
N LYS A 460 -14.35 13.74 -9.79
CA LYS A 460 -15.72 13.91 -10.33
C LYS A 460 -16.09 12.85 -11.37
N ARG A 461 -15.13 12.34 -12.16
CA ARG A 461 -15.34 11.24 -13.12
C ARG A 461 -15.42 9.84 -12.48
N LYS A 462 -15.29 9.71 -11.16
CA LYS A 462 -15.38 8.42 -10.44
C LYS A 462 -16.80 7.86 -10.50
N LYS A 463 -16.97 6.73 -11.18
CA LYS A 463 -18.26 6.01 -11.32
C LYS A 463 -18.86 5.62 -9.95
N ALA A 464 -20.19 5.47 -9.90
CA ALA A 464 -20.90 5.03 -8.70
C ALA A 464 -20.40 3.66 -8.19
N LYS A 465 -20.22 2.70 -9.10
CA LYS A 465 -19.68 1.35 -8.82
C LYS A 465 -18.75 0.88 -9.94
N HIS A 466 -17.96 -0.15 -9.67
CA HIS A 466 -17.23 -0.88 -10.71
C HIS A 466 -18.20 -1.72 -11.56
N ALA A 467 -17.70 -2.23 -12.69
CA ALA A 467 -18.46 -3.14 -13.55
C ALA A 467 -18.70 -4.51 -12.89
N GLY A 468 -19.48 -5.38 -13.52
CA GLY A 468 -19.67 -6.75 -13.05
C GLY A 468 -18.37 -7.54 -13.09
N MET A 469 -18.27 -8.59 -12.27
CA MET A 469 -17.09 -9.47 -12.19
C MET A 469 -16.56 -9.93 -13.56
N PHE A 470 -17.47 -10.36 -14.44
CA PHE A 470 -17.16 -10.84 -15.79
C PHE A 470 -16.71 -9.72 -16.74
N ASP A 471 -17.12 -8.48 -16.51
CA ASP A 471 -16.73 -7.33 -17.32
C ASP A 471 -15.37 -6.80 -16.90
N ILE A 472 -15.10 -6.78 -15.58
CA ILE A 472 -13.76 -6.47 -15.04
C ILE A 472 -12.74 -7.46 -15.62
N ALA A 473 -13.04 -8.75 -15.61
CA ALA A 473 -12.16 -9.79 -16.16
C ALA A 473 -11.89 -9.69 -17.68
N LYS A 474 -12.67 -8.90 -18.42
CA LYS A 474 -12.47 -8.61 -19.86
C LYS A 474 -11.86 -7.22 -20.12
N THR A 475 -11.82 -6.36 -19.10
CA THR A 475 -11.39 -4.97 -19.23
C THR A 475 -9.90 -4.89 -18.92
N ALA A 476 -9.09 -4.49 -19.91
CA ALA A 476 -7.66 -4.24 -19.71
C ALA A 476 -7.44 -3.30 -18.50
N ASN A 477 -6.54 -3.71 -17.61
CA ASN A 477 -6.19 -2.95 -16.40
C ASN A 477 -4.70 -3.16 -16.11
N ARG A 478 -4.10 -2.28 -15.31
CA ARG A 478 -2.73 -2.55 -14.84
C ARG A 478 -2.71 -3.81 -13.96
N PRO A 479 -1.65 -4.65 -14.04
CA PRO A 479 -1.46 -5.76 -13.13
C PRO A 479 -1.28 -5.25 -11.69
N MET A 480 -1.59 -6.11 -10.72
CA MET A 480 -1.64 -5.77 -9.29
C MET A 480 -0.37 -5.06 -8.76
N ILE A 481 0.78 -5.43 -9.31
CA ILE A 481 2.10 -4.89 -8.97
C ILE A 481 2.26 -3.39 -9.28
N HIS A 482 1.68 -2.89 -10.38
CA HIS A 482 1.78 -1.48 -10.77
C HIS A 482 0.73 -0.58 -10.09
N ILE A 483 -0.39 -1.16 -9.61
CA ILE A 483 -1.46 -0.43 -8.92
C ILE A 483 -1.28 -0.32 -7.39
N GLY A 484 -0.21 -0.90 -6.85
CA GLY A 484 0.17 -0.78 -5.45
C GLY A 484 -0.68 -1.61 -4.49
N GLY A 485 -0.98 -2.88 -4.80
CA GLY A 485 -1.64 -3.83 -3.88
C GLY A 485 -2.88 -3.30 -3.16
#